data_AF-A0A2X2V2S0-F1
#
_entry.id   AF-A0A2X2V2S0-F1
#
_cell.length_a   1.000
_cell.length_b   1.000
_cell.length_c   1.000
_cell.angle_alpha   90.00
_cell.angle_beta   90.00
_cell.angle_gamma   90.00
#
_symmetry.space_group_name_H-M   'P 1'
#
loop_
_entity.id
_entity.type
_entity.pdbx_description
1 polymer ?
#
loop_
_entity_poly.entity_id
_entity_poly.type
_entity_poly.pdbx_seq_one_letter_code
_entity_poly.pdbx_strand_id
1 'polypeptide(L)' 'MSFDSLGLNPDILRAIAEQGYREPTPIQQQAIPAVLEGRDLDGQRPDGDG' A
#
# COMPACT_ATOMS: atom_id res chain seq x y z
N MET A 1 2.64 -0.88 15.53
CA MET A 1 2.51 0.21 14.52
C MET A 1 1.39 -0.19 13.58
N SER A 2 0.54 0.73 13.15
CA SER A 2 -0.64 0.42 12.34
C SER A 2 -0.47 0.90 10.90
N PHE A 3 -1.24 0.32 9.96
CA PHE A 3 -1.17 0.69 8.55
C PHE A 3 -1.56 2.16 8.27
N ASP A 4 -2.40 2.76 9.11
CA ASP A 4 -2.79 4.18 9.04
C ASP A 4 -1.61 5.15 9.16
N SER A 5 -0.56 4.74 9.87
CA SER A 5 0.63 5.56 10.09
C SER A 5 1.59 5.54 8.90
N LEU A 6 1.31 4.71 7.88
CA LEU A 6 2.15 4.56 6.68
C LEU A 6 1.73 5.48 5.52
N GLY A 7 0.69 6.31 5.70
CA GLY A 7 0.24 7.24 4.65
C GLY A 7 -0.56 6.60 3.52
N LEU A 8 -1.15 5.42 3.76
CA LEU A 8 -1.99 4.72 2.80
C LEU A 8 -3.37 5.39 2.64
N ASN A 9 -3.94 5.29 1.44
CA ASN A 9 -5.29 5.75 1.16
C ASN A 9 -6.31 5.02 2.07
N PRO A 10 -7.34 5.72 2.62
CA PRO A 10 -8.39 5.12 3.43
C PRO A 10 -9.07 3.89 2.81
N ASP A 11 -9.23 3.81 1.48
CA ASP A 11 -9.80 2.63 0.83
C ASP A 11 -8.92 1.38 0.98
N ILE A 12 -7.59 1.54 0.92
CA ILE A 12 -6.63 0.45 1.15
C ILE A 12 -6.66 0.04 2.63
N LEU A 13 -6.73 1.01 3.55
CA LEU A 13 -6.82 0.72 4.98
C LEU A 13 -8.08 -0.08 5.32
N ARG A 14 -9.21 0.24 4.69
CA ARG A 14 -10.45 -0.54 4.83
C ARG A 14 -10.27 -1.96 4.34
N ALA A 15 -9.72 -2.15 3.13
CA ALA A 15 -9.49 -3.49 2.58
C ALA A 15 -8.54 -4.32 3.47
N ILE A 16 -7.47 -3.73 4.00
CA ILE A 16 -6.54 -4.37 4.93
C ILE A 16 -7.27 -4.80 6.21
N ALA A 17 -8.14 -3.95 6.76
CA ALA A 17 -8.93 -4.25 7.94
C ALA A 17 -9.96 -5.36 7.68
N GLU A 18 -10.65 -5.36 6.53
CA GLU A 18 -11.58 -6.41 6.12
C GLU A 18 -10.91 -7.78 6.00
N GLN A 19 -9.66 -7.79 5.54
CA GLN A 19 -8.83 -8.99 5.45
C GLN A 19 -8.30 -9.46 6.82
N GLY A 20 -8.51 -8.68 7.89
CA GLY A 20 -8.06 -8.99 9.24
C GLY A 20 -6.59 -8.70 9.52
N TYR A 21 -5.90 -7.98 8.62
CA TYR A 21 -4.53 -7.53 8.85
C TYR A 21 -4.53 -6.35 9.82
N ARG A 22 -3.82 -6.52 10.94
CA ARG A 22 -3.78 -5.50 12.01
C ARG A 22 -2.48 -4.71 12.01
N GLU A 23 -1.37 -5.39 11.73
CA GLU A 23 -0.04 -4.78 11.81
C GLU A 23 0.77 -5.11 10.54
N PRO A 24 1.43 -4.10 9.95
CA PRO A 24 2.37 -4.31 8.86
C PRO A 24 3.60 -5.04 9.38
N THR A 25 4.10 -5.97 8.57
CA THR A 25 5.38 -6.65 8.83
C THR A 25 6.55 -5.66 8.83
N PRO A 26 7.69 -5.98 9.47
CA PRO A 26 8.85 -5.09 9.53
C PRO A 26 9.36 -4.63 8.15
N ILE A 27 9.23 -5.48 7.13
CA ILE A 27 9.59 -5.13 5.75
C ILE A 27 8.57 -4.18 5.12
N GLN A 28 7.27 -4.36 5.37
CA GLN A 28 6.21 -3.48 4.86
C GLN A 28 6.30 -2.07 5.46
N GLN A 29 6.67 -1.96 6.74
CA GLN A 29 6.87 -0.66 7.39
C GLN A 29 7.96 0.19 6.72
N GLN A 30 8.97 -0.47 6.12
CA GLN A 30 10.05 0.21 5.41
C GLN A 30 9.74 0.39 3.92
N ALA A 31 9.12 -0.62 3.30
CA ALA A 31 8.86 -0.63 1.87
C ALA A 31 7.66 0.25 1.47
N ILE A 32 6.59 0.28 2.26
CA ILE A 32 5.38 1.04 1.92
C ILE A 32 5.67 2.55 1.80
N PRO A 33 6.32 3.20 2.78
CA PRO A 33 6.68 4.62 2.64
C PRO A 33 7.62 4.87 1.45
N ALA A 34 8.61 3.99 1.24
CA ALA A 34 9.56 4.11 0.13
C ALA A 34 8.90 3.97 -1.25
N VAL A 35 7.83 3.19 -1.37
CA VAL A 35 7.02 3.06 -2.59
C VAL A 35 6.10 4.27 -2.76
N LEU A 36 5.51 4.78 -1.67
CA LEU A 36 4.64 5.96 -1.69
C LEU A 36 5.38 7.27 -1.99
N GLU A 37 6.65 7.40 -1.57
CA GLU A 37 7.49 8.58 -1.81
C GLU A 37 7.96 8.75 -3.28
N GLY A 38 7.63 7.82 -4.18
CA GLY A 38 7.86 8.02 -5.61
C GLY A 38 9.26 7.63 -6.08
N ARG A 39 9.56 6.33 -6.06
CA ARG A 39 9.98 5.75 -7.34
C ARG A 39 8.70 5.49 -8.12
N ASP A 40 8.45 6.34 -9.10
CA ASP A 40 7.55 6.05 -10.21
C ASP A 40 7.64 4.56 -10.58
N LEU A 41 6.62 3.80 -10.18
CA LEU A 41 6.12 2.77 -11.05
C LEU A 41 5.53 3.55 -12.22
N ASP A 42 6.39 3.85 -13.19
CA ASP A 42 6.01 4.31 -14.51
C ASP A 42 4.81 3.46 -14.92
N GLY A 43 3.65 4.08 -14.84
CA GLY A 43 2.33 3.51 -15.03
C GLY A 43 2.10 3.22 -16.51
N GLN A 44 3.06 2.57 -17.15
CA GLN A 44 2.85 1.78 -18.36
C GLN A 44 2.11 0.50 -17.94
N ARG A 45 0.90 0.67 -17.40
CA ARG A 45 -0.13 -0.34 -17.51
C ARG A 45 -0.75 -0.08 -18.88
N PRO A 46 -0.38 -0.79 -19.96
CA PRO A 46 -1.23 -0.77 -21.12
C PRO A 46 -2.55 -1.38 -20.66
N ASP A 47 -3.63 -0.63 -20.84
CA ASP A 47 -4.98 -1.13 -20.64
C ASP A 47 -5.13 -2.47 -21.38
N GLY A 48 -5.38 -3.52 -20.60
CA GLY A 48 -5.72 -4.85 -21.09
C GLY A 48 -7.07 -5.21 -20.50
N ASP A 49 -8.12 -4.63 -21.09
CA ASP A 49 -9.48 -5.15 -21.05
C ASP A 49 -9.48 -6.52 -21.76
N GLY A 50 -9.88 -7.59 -21.07
CA GLY A 50 -9.89 -8.98 -21.58
C GLY A 50 -9.73 -10.04 -20.51
#